data_AF-A0A2H3BH23-F1
#
_entry.id   AF-A0A2H3BH23-F1
#
_cell.length_a   1.000
_cell.length_b   1.000
_cell.length_c   1.000
_cell.angle_alpha   90.00
_cell.angle_beta   90.00
_cell.angle_gamma   90.00
#
_symmetry.space_group_name_H-M   'P 1'
#
loop_
_entity.id
_entity.type
_entity.pdbx_description
1 polymer ?
#
loop_
_entity_poly.entity_id
_entity_poly.type
_entity_poly.pdbx_seq_one_letter_code
_entity_poly.pdbx_strand_id
1 'polypeptide(L)'
;MHHYNPSPSGARVKLSTSKVRALCLSDPVHTSLALCTLNDGSLVGHAFATQWSYDNGLVSWITQLVVHSNHRRRGIATMLLRMLRNGSGSSAFGLVSSHPAACIALSAIGGEP
;
A
#
# COMPACT_ATOMS: atom_id res chain seq x y z
N MET A 1 16.68 -21.26 21.01
CA MET A 1 15.27 -20.94 21.27
C MET A 1 15.15 -19.41 21.29
N HIS A 2 14.61 -18.78 20.22
CA HIS A 2 14.47 -17.32 20.18
C HIS A 2 13.21 -16.91 20.96
N HIS A 3 13.37 -16.15 22.03
CA HIS A 3 12.25 -15.54 22.74
C HIS A 3 11.59 -14.49 21.84
N TYR A 4 10.35 -14.76 21.41
CA TYR A 4 9.50 -13.78 20.77
C TYR A 4 8.90 -12.86 21.85
N ASN A 5 9.35 -11.60 21.88
CA ASN A 5 8.74 -10.58 22.72
C ASN A 5 7.75 -9.78 21.85
N PRO A 6 6.43 -9.97 21.99
CA PRO A 6 5.47 -9.19 21.23
C PRO A 6 5.61 -7.71 21.60
N SER A 7 5.47 -6.84 20.60
CA SER A 7 5.37 -5.41 20.85
C SER A 7 4.13 -5.12 21.72
N PRO A 8 4.20 -4.15 22.65
CA PRO A 8 3.04 -3.76 23.45
C PRO A 8 1.85 -3.41 22.54
N SER A 9 0.64 -3.82 22.92
CA SER A 9 -0.57 -3.50 22.18
C SER A 9 -0.69 -1.97 21.99
N GLY A 10 -0.87 -1.54 20.74
CA GLY A 10 -0.96 -0.12 20.37
C GLY A 10 0.38 0.58 20.10
N ALA A 11 1.53 -0.07 20.34
CA ALA A 11 2.82 0.49 19.97
C ALA A 11 2.96 0.60 18.43
N ARG A 12 3.69 1.63 17.97
CA ARG A 12 3.99 1.80 16.54
C ARG A 12 4.79 0.60 16.04
N VAL A 13 4.20 -0.21 15.16
CA VAL A 13 4.90 -1.28 14.46
C VAL A 13 6.00 -0.65 13.61
N LYS A 14 7.25 -1.01 13.89
CA LYS A 14 8.41 -0.65 13.07
C LYS A 14 8.76 -1.86 12.19
N LEU A 15 8.68 -1.68 10.88
CA LEU A 15 9.20 -2.64 9.91
C LEU A 15 10.63 -2.23 9.54
N SER A 16 11.58 -3.15 9.69
CA SER A 16 12.93 -2.96 9.15
C SER A 16 12.89 -2.99 7.62
N THR A 17 13.90 -2.43 6.97
CA THR A 17 14.05 -2.50 5.50
C THR A 17 14.06 -3.95 4.99
N SER A 18 14.70 -4.87 5.71
CA SER A 18 14.70 -6.30 5.41
C SER A 18 13.29 -6.90 5.46
N LYS A 19 12.48 -6.54 6.47
CA LYS A 19 11.09 -6.97 6.56
C LYS A 19 10.21 -6.36 5.48
N VAL A 20 10.41 -5.08 5.13
CA VAL A 20 9.70 -4.44 4.01
C VAL A 20 10.02 -5.18 2.70
N ARG A 21 11.30 -5.47 2.43
CA ARG A 21 11.69 -6.22 1.22
C ARG A 21 11.02 -7.59 1.19
N ALA A 22 11.07 -8.33 2.29
CA ALA A 22 10.50 -9.68 2.37
C ALA A 22 8.96 -9.70 2.25
N LEU A 23 8.26 -8.72 2.84
CA LEU A 23 6.79 -8.74 2.92
C LEU A 23 6.09 -7.95 1.82
N CYS A 24 6.73 -6.92 1.27
CA CYS A 24 6.10 -6.02 0.30
C CYS A 24 6.69 -6.14 -1.10
N LEU A 25 7.90 -6.70 -1.24
CA LEU A 25 8.66 -6.76 -2.48
C LEU A 25 9.21 -8.19 -2.71
N SER A 26 8.50 -9.22 -2.25
CA SER A 26 8.91 -10.63 -2.44
C SER A 26 8.95 -11.02 -3.92
N ASP A 27 8.18 -10.33 -4.75
CA ASP A 27 8.18 -10.46 -6.20
C ASP A 27 8.32 -9.08 -6.87
N PRO A 28 9.55 -8.56 -7.01
CA PRO A 28 9.79 -7.23 -7.55
C PRO A 28 9.35 -7.06 -9.00
N VAL A 29 9.38 -8.13 -9.80
CA VAL A 29 9.02 -8.08 -11.24
C VAL A 29 7.54 -7.78 -11.41
N HIS A 30 6.72 -8.32 -10.52
CA HIS A 30 5.27 -8.11 -10.51
C HIS A 30 4.81 -7.08 -9.46
N THR A 31 5.73 -6.25 -8.95
CA THR A 31 5.40 -5.22 -7.96
C THR A 31 5.61 -3.81 -8.49
N SER A 32 4.54 -3.01 -8.42
CA SER A 32 4.54 -1.58 -8.74
C SER A 32 4.68 -0.72 -7.48
N LEU A 33 5.30 0.45 -7.63
CA LEU A 33 5.50 1.44 -6.58
C LEU A 33 4.92 2.79 -7.00
N ALA A 34 4.06 3.37 -6.17
CA ALA A 34 3.62 4.76 -6.28
C ALA A 34 4.21 5.59 -5.14
N LEU A 35 4.76 6.76 -5.48
CA LEU A 35 5.39 7.68 -4.53
C LEU A 35 4.67 9.03 -4.57
N CYS A 36 4.61 9.69 -3.41
CA CYS A 36 4.20 11.08 -3.29
C CYS A 36 5.29 11.85 -2.56
N THR A 37 5.89 12.80 -3.27
CA THR A 37 6.93 13.71 -2.75
C THR A 37 6.42 15.15 -2.74
N LEU A 38 6.93 15.95 -1.82
CA LEU A 38 6.77 17.41 -1.86
C LEU A 38 7.75 18.01 -2.89
N ASN A 39 7.60 19.30 -3.17
CA ASN A 39 8.48 20.03 -4.10
C ASN A 39 9.95 20.06 -3.63
N ASP A 40 10.20 19.91 -2.33
CA ASP A 40 11.55 19.82 -1.75
C ASP A 40 12.14 18.40 -1.81
N GLY A 41 11.44 17.44 -2.43
CA GLY A 41 11.85 16.05 -2.55
C GLY A 41 11.49 15.16 -1.35
N SER A 42 10.90 15.71 -0.29
CA SER A 42 10.50 14.92 0.89
C SER A 42 9.42 13.90 0.55
N LEU A 43 9.67 12.62 0.84
CA LEU A 43 8.69 11.55 0.69
C LEU A 43 7.61 11.63 1.77
N VAL A 44 6.36 11.86 1.35
CA VAL A 44 5.20 12.00 2.27
C VAL A 44 4.18 10.87 2.14
N GLY A 45 4.33 10.00 1.16
CA GLY A 45 3.56 8.76 1.09
C GLY A 45 4.06 7.82 0.01
N HIS A 46 3.78 6.53 0.19
CA HIS A 46 4.07 5.50 -0.78
C HIS A 46 3.05 4.36 -0.72
N ALA A 47 2.93 3.65 -1.82
CA ALA A 47 2.18 2.41 -1.88
C ALA A 47 2.88 1.38 -2.78
N PHE A 48 2.84 0.11 -2.36
CA PHE A 48 3.27 -1.03 -3.15
C PHE A 48 2.05 -1.85 -3.56
N ALA A 49 2.01 -2.29 -4.83
CA ALA A 49 1.03 -3.24 -5.34
C ALA A 49 1.73 -4.42 -5.99
N THR A 50 1.46 -5.64 -5.53
CA THR A 50 1.94 -6.88 -6.16
C THR A 50 0.81 -7.49 -6.97
N GLN A 51 1.14 -7.99 -8.16
CA GLN A 51 0.17 -8.55 -9.09
C GLN A 51 0.35 -10.06 -9.26
N TRP A 52 -0.75 -10.77 -9.45
CA TRP A 52 -0.71 -12.16 -9.89
C TRP A 52 -1.90 -12.47 -10.79
N SER A 53 -1.69 -13.37 -11.75
CA SER A 53 -2.76 -13.89 -12.58
C SER A 53 -3.62 -14.86 -11.77
N TYR A 54 -4.94 -14.79 -11.95
CA TYR A 54 -5.89 -15.72 -11.36
C TYR A 54 -7.03 -15.97 -12.35
N ASP A 55 -7.18 -17.22 -12.78
CA ASP A 55 -8.05 -17.60 -13.90
C ASP A 55 -7.79 -16.71 -15.13
N ASN A 56 -8.82 -16.06 -15.68
CA ASN A 56 -8.71 -15.19 -16.85
C ASN A 56 -8.44 -13.71 -16.50
N GLY A 57 -8.10 -13.43 -15.24
CA GLY A 57 -7.94 -12.08 -14.72
C GLY A 57 -6.57 -11.81 -14.12
N LEU A 58 -6.31 -10.53 -13.88
CA LEU A 58 -5.15 -10.04 -13.16
C LEU A 58 -5.61 -9.40 -11.85
N VAL A 59 -5.03 -9.83 -10.73
CA VAL A 59 -5.34 -9.30 -9.40
C VAL A 59 -4.20 -8.39 -8.96
N SER A 60 -4.52 -7.18 -8.50
CA SER A 60 -3.58 -6.26 -7.86
C SER A 60 -3.87 -6.18 -6.37
N TRP A 61 -2.83 -6.39 -5.56
CA TRP A 61 -2.93 -6.33 -4.12
C TRP A 61 -1.98 -5.33 -3.52
N ILE A 62 -2.52 -4.42 -2.71
CA ILE A 62 -1.71 -3.46 -1.97
C ILE A 62 -1.05 -4.15 -0.78
N THR A 63 0.26 -4.35 -0.87
CA THR A 63 1.05 -4.94 0.22
C THR A 63 1.41 -3.92 1.29
N GLN A 64 1.45 -2.63 0.93
CA GLN A 64 1.67 -1.55 1.89
C GLN A 64 1.12 -0.22 1.36
N LEU A 65 0.47 0.54 2.24
CA LEU A 65 0.01 1.91 1.99
C LEU A 65 0.38 2.79 3.18
N VAL A 66 1.22 3.79 2.96
CA VAL A 66 1.71 4.68 4.02
C VAL A 66 1.56 6.13 3.59
N VAL A 67 0.98 6.93 4.49
CA VAL A 67 0.98 8.39 4.39
C VAL A 67 1.53 8.95 5.70
N HIS A 68 2.51 9.85 5.57
CA HIS A 68 3.12 10.53 6.68
C HIS A 68 2.05 11.25 7.53
N SER A 69 2.12 11.16 8.86
CA SER A 69 1.04 11.60 9.76
C SER A 69 0.61 13.04 9.51
N ASN A 70 1.57 13.94 9.29
CA ASN A 70 1.32 15.37 9.08
C ASN A 70 0.66 15.68 7.72
N HIS A 71 0.59 14.70 6.82
CA HIS A 71 0.04 14.83 5.47
C HIS A 71 -1.18 13.91 5.23
N ARG A 72 -1.69 13.24 6.28
CA ARG A 72 -2.94 12.46 6.20
C ARG A 72 -4.15 13.38 6.00
N ARG A 73 -5.27 12.79 5.53
CA ARG A 73 -6.53 13.50 5.24
C ARG A 73 -6.44 14.58 4.14
N ARG A 74 -5.42 14.48 3.27
CA ARG A 74 -5.22 15.36 2.11
C ARG A 74 -5.42 14.64 0.76
N GLY A 75 -6.13 13.52 0.76
CA GLY A 75 -6.35 12.70 -0.45
C GLY A 75 -5.14 11.89 -0.95
N ILE A 76 -3.96 11.99 -0.31
CA ILE A 76 -2.73 11.30 -0.76
C ILE A 76 -2.92 9.79 -0.90
N ALA A 77 -3.57 9.13 0.07
CA ALA A 77 -3.83 7.69 0.00
C ALA A 77 -4.67 7.33 -1.24
N THR A 78 -5.77 8.04 -1.46
CA THR A 78 -6.65 7.86 -2.62
C THR A 78 -5.91 8.10 -3.93
N MET A 79 -5.06 9.14 -3.98
CA MET A 79 -4.22 9.44 -5.15
C MET A 79 -3.27 8.29 -5.47
N LEU A 80 -2.51 7.80 -4.47
CA LEU A 80 -1.57 6.69 -4.63
C LEU A 80 -2.28 5.41 -5.13
N LEU A 81 -3.43 5.09 -4.53
CA LEU A 81 -4.21 3.92 -4.94
C LEU A 81 -4.77 4.08 -6.36
N ARG A 82 -5.22 5.28 -6.74
CA ARG A 82 -5.71 5.56 -8.10
C ARG A 82 -4.60 5.44 -9.14
N MET A 83 -3.39 5.93 -8.84
CA MET A 83 -2.23 5.78 -9.72
C MET A 83 -1.93 4.30 -9.99
N LEU A 84 -1.90 3.48 -8.92
CA LEU A 84 -1.65 2.04 -9.05
C LEU A 84 -2.77 1.33 -9.81
N ARG A 85 -4.05 1.63 -9.49
CA ARG A 85 -5.20 1.03 -10.19
C ARG A 85 -5.14 1.33 -11.70
N ASN A 86 -4.96 2.59 -12.07
CA ASN A 86 -4.96 3.01 -13.48
C ASN A 86 -3.79 2.40 -14.28
N GLY A 87 -2.64 2.19 -13.63
CA GLY A 87 -1.48 1.55 -14.27
C GLY A 87 -1.50 0.02 -14.29
N SER A 88 -2.42 -0.61 -13.55
CA SER A 88 -2.35 -2.06 -13.29
C SER A 88 -3.00 -2.95 -14.36
N GLY A 89 -4.00 -2.44 -15.11
CA GLY A 89 -4.84 -3.27 -15.98
C GLY A 89 -5.57 -4.42 -15.26
N SER A 90 -5.65 -4.38 -13.93
CA SER A 90 -6.15 -5.49 -13.12
C SER A 90 -7.67 -5.53 -13.07
N SER A 91 -8.23 -6.73 -13.22
CA SER A 91 -9.67 -7.00 -13.09
C SER A 91 -10.16 -6.89 -11.64
N ALA A 92 -9.26 -7.12 -10.68
CA ALA A 92 -9.52 -6.94 -9.26
C ALA A 92 -8.40 -6.14 -8.61
N PHE A 93 -8.77 -5.25 -7.68
CA PHE A 93 -7.84 -4.38 -6.96
C PHE A 93 -8.25 -4.29 -5.50
N GLY A 94 -7.35 -4.62 -4.58
CA GLY A 94 -7.70 -4.73 -3.16
C GLY A 94 -6.55 -4.47 -2.20
N LEU A 95 -6.92 -4.29 -0.93
CA LEU A 95 -5.99 -4.17 0.21
C LEU A 95 -6.60 -4.84 1.44
N VAL A 96 -5.78 -5.38 2.33
CA VAL A 96 -6.20 -5.78 3.68
C VAL A 96 -5.75 -4.74 4.68
N SER A 97 -6.72 -4.11 5.33
CA SER A 97 -6.47 -3.16 6.40
C SER A 97 -7.66 -3.11 7.33
N SER A 98 -7.40 -3.03 8.63
CA SER A 98 -8.40 -2.65 9.62
C SER A 98 -8.50 -1.13 9.80
N HIS A 99 -7.68 -0.35 9.09
CA HIS A 99 -7.65 1.10 9.24
C HIS A 99 -8.78 1.75 8.42
N PRO A 100 -9.78 2.41 9.04
CA PRO A 100 -10.95 2.91 8.32
C PRO A 100 -10.61 3.87 7.17
N ALA A 101 -9.58 4.71 7.35
CA ALA A 101 -9.16 5.64 6.31
C ALA A 101 -8.58 4.94 5.06
N ALA A 102 -7.95 3.77 5.21
CA ALA A 102 -7.46 2.99 4.08
C ALA A 102 -8.63 2.36 3.30
N CYS A 103 -9.62 1.81 4.00
CA CYS A 103 -10.83 1.26 3.39
C CYS A 103 -11.63 2.35 2.64
N ILE A 104 -11.80 3.53 3.25
CA ILE A 104 -12.46 4.67 2.62
C ILE A 104 -11.68 5.15 1.38
N ALA A 105 -10.34 5.18 1.46
CA ALA A 105 -9.52 5.55 0.32
C ALA A 105 -9.68 4.57 -0.85
N LEU A 106 -9.76 3.27 -0.56
CA LEU A 106 -10.03 2.23 -1.57
C LEU A 106 -11.44 2.35 -2.15
N SER A 107 -12.47 2.55 -1.32
CA SER A 107 -13.85 2.67 -1.82
C SER A 107 -14.01 3.91 -2.72
N ALA A 108 -13.30 5.01 -2.44
CA ALA A 108 -13.32 6.23 -3.25
C ALA A 108 -12.68 6.08 -4.65
N ILE A 109 -11.96 4.98 -4.91
CA ILE A 109 -11.47 4.65 -6.25
C ILE A 109 -12.24 3.47 -6.87
N GLY A 110 -13.23 2.92 -6.15
CA GLY A 110 -14.03 1.76 -6.51
C GLY A 110 -15.25 2.08 -7.38
N GLY A 111 -15.80 3.29 -7.26
CA GLY A 111 -16.85 3.77 -8.15
C GLY A 111 -16.27 4.22 -9.47
N GLU A 112 -16.80 3.69 -10.57
CA GLU A 112 -16.71 4.35 -11.88
C GLU A 112 -17.28 5.78 -11.75
N PRO A 113 -16.81 6.76 -12.54
CA PRO A 113 -17.40 8.09 -12.58
C PRO A 113 -18.90 8.08 -12.92
#